data_AF-A0A537MHF4-F1
#
_entry.id   AF-A0A537MHF4-F1
#
_cell.length_a   1.000
_cell.length_b   1.000
_cell.length_c   1.000
_cell.angle_alpha   90.00
_cell.angle_beta   90.00
_cell.angle_gamma   90.00
#
_symmetry.space_group_name_H-M   'P 1'
#
loop_
_entity.id
_entity.type
_entity.pdbx_description
1 polymer ?
#
loop_
_entity_poly.entity_id
_entity_poly.type
_entity_poly.pdbx_seq_one_letter_code
_entity_poly.pdbx_strand_id
1 'polypeptide(L)'
;MSAFGRRSGGGGGNGTAGRPQFGIAQPMKGPAPVQPGQGGSQFPPIEPETLGADDDSFAAPSGPVDRGDAMARLADRQAQSGEQGSSRNEGFEASIHRIKEQVLPRLLERVDPEAAATLSKDELAEEFRPIIGEVLAELKINLNRREQFALEKVLVDELLGLGPLEELLNDPEISDIMVNGPLQTFVERKGKLELAQIQFRDEEHLLQIAQRIVNKVGRRVDQTTPLADARLQDGSRVNVIIPPLSLRGTAISIRKFSEKPITVDMMRGFGSMSEKMATVLKIAGACRMNIIISGGTGSGKTTMLNALSKLIDPGERVLTIEDAAELRLQQPHWLPLETRPPNLEGQGAITIRDLVINALRMRPDRIILGEIRGPECFDLLAAMNTGHDGSMATLHSNSPRECLARMENMVMMSDIKVPKEAISRQIADSVDLIVQVKRLRDGSRRTTNITEVIGMEGDVIVTQELFKFEYLDETPDGKIIGEYRSMGLRPYTLEKAKMFGFDQPYLEACL
;
A
#
# COMPACT_ATOMS: atom_id res chain seq x y z
N MET A 1 -40.78 32.86 -37.54
CA MET A 1 -41.74 32.31 -36.56
C MET A 1 -40.97 32.13 -35.26
N SER A 2 -41.07 33.03 -34.27
CA SER A 2 -42.17 33.14 -33.28
C SER A 2 -42.38 31.82 -32.53
N ALA A 3 -42.36 31.68 -31.20
CA ALA A 3 -42.14 32.62 -30.10
C ALA A 3 -42.13 31.87 -28.74
N PHE A 4 -41.90 32.64 -27.66
CA PHE A 4 -42.20 32.40 -26.23
C PHE A 4 -41.21 31.56 -25.39
N GLY A 5 -40.78 31.99 -24.21
CA GLY A 5 -41.04 33.25 -23.50
C GLY A 5 -40.51 33.19 -22.06
N ARG A 6 -39.74 34.20 -21.66
CA ARG A 6 -39.41 34.49 -20.26
C ARG A 6 -40.66 34.97 -19.52
N ARG A 7 -40.80 34.64 -18.23
CA ARG A 7 -41.38 35.58 -17.25
C ARG A 7 -40.83 35.39 -15.84
N SER A 8 -40.70 36.55 -15.21
CA SER A 8 -40.26 36.88 -13.85
C SER A 8 -41.48 37.36 -13.04
N GLY A 9 -41.35 37.36 -11.71
CA GLY A 9 -42.24 38.00 -10.72
C GLY A 9 -42.89 36.95 -9.81
N GLY A 10 -42.76 36.95 -8.48
CA GLY A 10 -42.55 38.05 -7.54
C GLY A 10 -43.86 38.29 -6.80
N GLY A 11 -43.88 38.11 -5.47
CA GLY A 11 -45.00 38.52 -4.61
C GLY A 11 -45.33 37.51 -3.51
N GLY A 12 -45.05 37.90 -2.27
CA GLY A 12 -45.38 37.14 -1.05
C GLY A 12 -46.84 37.26 -0.63
N GLY A 13 -47.23 36.39 0.30
CA GLY A 13 -48.55 36.43 0.92
C GLY A 13 -48.78 35.23 1.85
N ASN A 14 -48.95 35.53 3.14
CA ASN A 14 -49.27 34.66 4.28
C ASN A 14 -50.20 33.47 3.99
N GLY A 15 -49.87 32.32 4.58
CA GLY A 15 -50.77 31.16 4.66
C GLY A 15 -50.24 30.09 5.61
N THR A 16 -50.66 30.16 6.87
CA THR A 16 -50.52 29.11 7.89
C THR A 16 -51.18 27.81 7.45
N ALA A 17 -50.43 26.73 7.26
CA ALA A 17 -50.96 25.37 7.23
C ALA A 17 -49.86 24.31 7.47
N GLY A 18 -50.01 23.52 8.54
CA GLY A 18 -49.64 22.11 8.64
C GLY A 18 -48.16 21.71 8.48
N ARG A 19 -47.44 21.62 9.61
CA ARG A 19 -46.28 20.71 9.72
C ARG A 19 -46.78 19.25 9.58
N PRO A 20 -46.19 18.41 8.72
CA PRO A 20 -46.43 16.97 8.78
C PRO A 20 -45.72 16.38 10.00
N GLN A 21 -46.53 15.80 10.90
CA GLN A 21 -46.10 15.06 12.09
C GLN A 21 -45.41 13.77 11.63
N PHE A 22 -44.11 13.64 11.84
CA PHE A 22 -43.43 12.34 11.79
C PHE A 22 -43.79 11.56 13.06
N GLY A 23 -44.30 10.35 12.88
CA GLY A 23 -44.77 9.48 13.95
C GLY A 23 -43.67 9.12 14.96
N ILE A 24 -44.04 9.20 16.24
CA ILE A 24 -43.25 8.76 17.38
C ILE A 24 -43.23 7.22 17.37
N ALA A 25 -42.06 6.64 17.15
CA ALA A 25 -41.85 5.20 17.27
C ALA A 25 -41.99 4.78 18.76
N GLN A 26 -42.88 3.82 19.03
CA GLN A 26 -43.00 3.19 20.35
C GLN A 26 -41.77 2.32 20.65
N PRO A 27 -41.19 2.40 21.86
CA PRO A 27 -40.11 1.50 22.26
C PRO A 27 -40.67 0.11 22.59
N MET A 28 -40.10 -0.93 21.97
CA MET A 28 -40.39 -2.32 22.31
C MET A 28 -39.94 -2.60 23.76
N LYS A 29 -40.87 -3.14 24.56
CA LYS A 29 -40.64 -3.63 25.92
C LYS A 29 -39.76 -4.87 25.89
N GLY A 30 -38.53 -4.77 26.40
CA GLY A 30 -37.73 -5.92 26.80
C GLY A 30 -38.19 -6.45 28.17
N PRO A 31 -38.21 -7.77 28.41
CA PRO A 31 -38.47 -8.30 29.74
C PRO A 31 -37.23 -8.19 30.65
N ALA A 32 -37.49 -7.83 31.91
CA ALA A 32 -36.53 -7.68 33.00
C ALA A 32 -36.16 -9.05 33.64
N PRO A 33 -35.12 -9.11 34.51
CA PRO A 33 -34.33 -10.32 34.74
C PRO A 33 -34.92 -11.25 35.82
N VAL A 34 -34.70 -12.55 35.66
CA VAL A 34 -35.02 -13.58 36.67
C VAL A 34 -33.73 -14.07 37.35
N GLN A 35 -33.75 -14.07 38.68
CA GLN A 35 -32.69 -14.53 39.59
C GLN A 35 -32.56 -16.07 39.63
N PRO A 36 -31.44 -16.61 40.15
CA PRO A 36 -30.98 -17.98 39.87
C PRO A 36 -31.47 -19.01 40.90
N GLY A 37 -31.81 -20.22 40.44
CA GLY A 37 -32.12 -21.34 41.33
C GLY A 37 -32.34 -22.67 40.61
N GLN A 38 -31.33 -23.55 40.71
CA GLN A 38 -31.38 -25.03 40.79
C GLN A 38 -32.21 -25.87 39.79
N GLY A 39 -31.50 -26.56 38.88
CA GLY A 39 -31.48 -28.03 38.74
C GLY A 39 -32.71 -28.81 38.22
N GLY A 40 -32.55 -29.53 37.09
CA GLY A 40 -33.39 -30.65 36.63
C GLY A 40 -33.16 -30.99 35.15
N SER A 41 -32.13 -31.77 34.80
CA SER A 41 -32.14 -33.23 34.52
C SER A 41 -32.80 -33.64 33.19
N GLN A 42 -32.01 -33.71 32.12
CA GLN A 42 -32.34 -34.44 30.90
C GLN A 42 -31.29 -35.55 30.66
N PHE A 43 -31.16 -36.47 31.61
CA PHE A 43 -30.65 -37.83 31.39
C PHE A 43 -31.31 -38.75 32.43
N PRO A 44 -31.79 -39.94 32.04
CA PRO A 44 -32.47 -40.85 32.96
C PRO A 44 -31.50 -41.41 34.02
N PRO A 45 -31.97 -41.65 35.25
CA PRO A 45 -31.16 -42.18 36.34
C PRO A 45 -30.82 -43.67 36.09
N ILE A 46 -29.55 -44.01 36.27
CA ILE A 46 -29.05 -45.38 36.27
C ILE A 46 -29.23 -45.93 37.68
N GLU A 47 -29.89 -47.08 37.81
CA GLU A 47 -30.06 -47.81 39.07
C GLU A 47 -28.70 -48.32 39.58
N PRO A 48 -28.39 -48.19 40.88
CA PRO A 48 -27.15 -48.71 41.45
C PRO A 48 -27.33 -50.19 41.81
N GLU A 49 -26.83 -51.09 40.97
CA GLU A 49 -26.57 -52.47 41.39
C GLU A 49 -25.23 -52.57 42.11
N THR A 50 -25.28 -53.22 43.27
CA THR A 50 -24.20 -53.47 44.21
C THR A 50 -23.18 -54.46 43.66
N LEU A 51 -21.89 -54.11 43.78
CA LEU A 51 -20.74 -55.01 43.58
C LEU A 51 -20.85 -56.21 44.52
N GLY A 52 -21.22 -57.36 43.95
CA GLY A 52 -21.03 -58.69 44.54
C GLY A 52 -19.65 -59.22 44.17
N ALA A 53 -18.97 -59.76 45.18
CA ALA A 53 -17.62 -60.32 45.14
C ALA A 53 -17.50 -61.54 44.21
N ASP A 54 -16.28 -61.73 43.71
CA ASP A 54 -15.61 -62.98 43.32
C ASP A 54 -16.39 -63.98 42.42
N ASP A 55 -15.96 -64.12 41.15
CA ASP A 55 -15.25 -65.35 40.74
C ASP A 55 -14.63 -65.25 39.33
N ASP A 56 -13.57 -66.02 39.16
CA ASP A 56 -12.51 -66.02 38.14
C ASP A 56 -12.90 -66.19 36.65
N SER A 57 -12.24 -65.43 35.76
CA SER A 57 -11.37 -65.99 34.69
C SER A 57 -10.76 -64.89 33.80
N PHE A 58 -9.53 -64.53 34.11
CA PHE A 58 -8.64 -63.74 33.27
C PHE A 58 -8.09 -64.56 32.09
N ALA A 59 -8.09 -63.96 30.90
CA ALA A 59 -7.00 -64.08 29.93
C ALA A 59 -6.79 -62.73 29.23
N ALA A 60 -5.73 -62.02 29.59
CA ALA A 60 -5.32 -60.76 28.99
C ALA A 60 -4.49 -60.98 27.70
N PRO A 61 -4.41 -59.97 26.84
CA PRO A 61 -3.10 -59.58 26.34
C PRO A 61 -2.75 -58.16 26.79
N SER A 62 -1.60 -58.11 27.44
CA SER A 62 -0.83 -56.94 27.83
C SER A 62 -0.26 -56.17 26.64
N GLY A 63 -0.42 -54.85 26.65
CA GLY A 63 0.38 -53.92 25.85
C GLY A 63 0.13 -52.48 26.28
N PRO A 64 1.16 -51.63 26.48
CA PRO A 64 0.98 -50.24 26.86
C PRO A 64 0.37 -49.47 25.68
N VAL A 65 -0.78 -48.82 25.90
CA VAL A 65 -1.41 -47.97 24.88
C VAL A 65 -0.62 -46.66 24.82
N ASP A 66 0.23 -46.54 23.80
CA ASP A 66 1.06 -45.37 23.54
C ASP A 66 0.18 -44.18 23.12
N ARG A 67 0.18 -43.11 23.93
CA ARG A 67 -0.51 -41.84 23.64
C ARG A 67 0.09 -41.10 22.43
N GLY A 68 1.26 -41.51 21.94
CA GLY A 68 1.89 -40.96 20.74
C GLY A 68 1.14 -41.28 19.43
N ASP A 69 0.45 -42.43 19.37
CA ASP A 69 -0.13 -42.95 18.13
C ASP A 69 -1.47 -42.26 17.76
N ALA A 70 -2.21 -41.76 18.74
CA ALA A 70 -3.46 -41.04 18.49
C ALA A 70 -3.24 -39.63 17.90
N MET A 71 -2.17 -38.93 18.32
CA MET A 71 -1.80 -37.62 17.78
C MET A 71 -1.12 -37.74 16.41
N ALA A 72 -0.33 -38.80 16.17
CA ALA A 72 0.27 -39.08 14.87
C ALA A 72 -0.80 -39.32 13.78
N ARG A 73 -1.85 -40.09 14.07
CA ARG A 73 -2.98 -40.32 13.14
C ARG A 73 -3.84 -39.07 12.87
N LEU A 74 -3.76 -38.07 13.75
CA LEU A 74 -4.45 -36.78 13.62
C LEU A 74 -3.60 -35.80 12.80
N ALA A 75 -2.29 -35.83 12.99
CA ALA A 75 -1.31 -35.12 12.18
C ALA A 75 -1.26 -35.65 10.73
N ASP A 76 -1.31 -36.97 10.52
CA ASP A 76 -1.38 -37.57 9.18
C ASP A 76 -2.69 -37.23 8.45
N ARG A 77 -3.81 -37.13 9.19
CA ARG A 77 -5.08 -36.66 8.62
C ARG A 77 -5.06 -35.17 8.27
N GLN A 78 -4.39 -34.33 9.07
CA GLN A 78 -4.18 -32.92 8.73
C GLN A 78 -3.24 -32.75 7.53
N ALA A 79 -2.14 -33.50 7.46
CA ALA A 79 -1.19 -33.48 6.35
C ALA A 79 -1.83 -33.95 5.03
N GLN A 80 -2.58 -35.06 5.04
CA GLN A 80 -3.30 -35.56 3.86
C GLN A 80 -4.44 -34.63 3.40
N SER A 81 -5.07 -33.90 4.32
CA SER A 81 -6.11 -32.91 3.98
C SER A 81 -5.56 -31.63 3.33
N GLY A 82 -4.30 -31.27 3.61
CA GLY A 82 -3.61 -30.13 3.00
C GLY A 82 -3.04 -30.42 1.61
N GLU A 83 -2.43 -31.60 1.42
CA GLU A 83 -1.77 -31.96 0.16
C GLU A 83 -2.74 -32.38 -0.97
N GLN A 84 -3.92 -32.92 -0.64
CA GLN A 84 -4.93 -33.24 -1.66
C GLN A 84 -5.68 -32.01 -2.18
N GLY A 85 -5.69 -30.91 -1.40
CA GLY A 85 -6.28 -29.64 -1.80
C GLY A 85 -5.40 -28.83 -2.76
N SER A 86 -4.07 -28.82 -2.52
CA SER A 86 -3.11 -28.12 -3.38
C SER A 86 -2.87 -28.85 -4.71
N SER A 87 -2.66 -30.17 -4.68
CA SER A 87 -2.39 -30.97 -5.88
C SER A 87 -3.53 -31.00 -6.90
N ARG A 88 -4.79 -30.90 -6.44
CA ARG A 88 -5.96 -30.77 -7.34
C ARG A 88 -6.08 -29.40 -7.99
N ASN A 89 -5.72 -28.32 -7.29
CA ASN A 89 -5.74 -26.97 -7.85
C ASN A 89 -4.58 -26.76 -8.84
N GLU A 90 -3.38 -27.28 -8.54
CA GLU A 90 -2.23 -27.24 -9.46
C GLU A 90 -2.52 -28.01 -10.75
N GLY A 91 -3.16 -29.18 -10.66
CA GLY A 91 -3.58 -29.95 -11.84
C GLY A 91 -4.66 -29.26 -12.67
N PHE A 92 -5.56 -28.51 -12.03
CA PHE A 92 -6.60 -27.73 -12.69
C PHE A 92 -6.02 -26.53 -13.47
N GLU A 93 -5.15 -25.74 -12.84
CA GLU A 93 -4.50 -24.60 -13.49
C GLU A 93 -3.58 -25.02 -14.64
N ALA A 94 -2.79 -26.09 -14.45
CA ALA A 94 -1.95 -26.65 -15.51
C ALA A 94 -2.76 -27.19 -16.71
N SER A 95 -3.95 -27.73 -16.46
CA SER A 95 -4.87 -28.19 -17.52
C SER A 95 -5.43 -27.01 -18.31
N ILE A 96 -5.88 -25.95 -17.62
CA ILE A 96 -6.39 -24.73 -18.26
C ILE A 96 -5.30 -24.06 -19.10
N HIS A 97 -4.06 -23.99 -18.61
CA HIS A 97 -2.94 -23.41 -19.36
C HIS A 97 -2.66 -24.16 -20.68
N ARG A 98 -2.69 -25.50 -20.67
CA ARG A 98 -2.53 -26.30 -21.90
C ARG A 98 -3.67 -26.10 -22.89
N ILE A 99 -4.90 -26.00 -22.40
CA ILE A 99 -6.09 -25.80 -23.24
C ILE A 99 -6.05 -24.39 -23.85
N LYS A 100 -5.66 -23.39 -23.06
CA LYS A 100 -5.44 -22.00 -23.53
C LYS A 100 -4.49 -21.96 -24.71
N GLU A 101 -3.34 -22.62 -24.64
CA GLU A 101 -2.33 -22.65 -25.72
C GLU A 101 -2.90 -23.22 -27.04
N GLN A 102 -3.89 -24.11 -26.98
CA GLN A 102 -4.53 -24.69 -28.17
C GLN A 102 -5.69 -23.86 -28.72
N VAL A 103 -6.43 -23.17 -27.84
CA VAL A 103 -7.63 -22.40 -28.17
C VAL A 103 -7.29 -21.00 -28.66
N LEU A 104 -6.31 -20.33 -28.03
CA LEU A 104 -5.99 -18.93 -28.29
C LEU A 104 -5.59 -18.62 -29.75
N PRO A 105 -4.76 -19.44 -30.44
CA PRO A 105 -4.41 -19.16 -31.84
C PRO A 105 -5.62 -19.19 -32.78
N ARG A 106 -6.49 -20.19 -32.61
CA ARG A 106 -7.73 -20.36 -33.43
C ARG A 106 -8.77 -19.29 -33.16
N LEU A 107 -8.73 -18.70 -31.97
CA LEU A 107 -9.61 -17.63 -31.58
C LEU A 107 -9.15 -16.31 -32.21
N LEU A 108 -7.84 -16.04 -32.23
CA LEU A 108 -7.25 -14.88 -32.89
C LEU A 108 -7.45 -14.88 -34.41
N GLU A 109 -7.45 -16.05 -35.06
CA GLU A 109 -7.76 -16.16 -36.50
C GLU A 109 -9.18 -15.71 -36.86
N ARG A 110 -10.11 -15.73 -35.89
CA ARG A 110 -11.54 -15.43 -36.09
C ARG A 110 -11.94 -14.04 -35.60
N VAL A 111 -10.99 -13.30 -35.04
CA VAL A 111 -11.25 -12.06 -34.31
C VAL A 111 -10.42 -10.94 -34.94
N ASP A 112 -11.09 -9.86 -35.33
CA ASP A 112 -10.41 -8.64 -35.78
C ASP A 112 -9.87 -7.87 -34.57
N PRO A 113 -8.54 -7.68 -34.44
CA PRO A 113 -7.94 -6.94 -33.33
C PRO A 113 -8.43 -5.49 -33.21
N GLU A 114 -8.77 -4.85 -34.33
CA GLU A 114 -9.24 -3.45 -34.32
C GLU A 114 -10.67 -3.34 -33.79
N ALA A 115 -11.55 -4.26 -34.18
CA ALA A 115 -12.93 -4.32 -33.67
C ALA A 115 -12.95 -4.63 -32.17
N ALA A 116 -12.10 -5.57 -31.72
CA ALA A 116 -11.97 -5.96 -30.31
C ALA A 116 -11.48 -4.80 -29.42
N ALA A 117 -10.73 -3.84 -29.95
CA ALA A 117 -10.23 -2.70 -29.17
C ALA A 117 -11.29 -1.61 -28.88
N THR A 118 -12.44 -1.63 -29.58
CA THR A 118 -13.47 -0.58 -29.49
C THR A 118 -14.62 -0.88 -28.54
N LEU A 119 -14.75 -2.13 -28.12
CA LEU A 119 -15.86 -2.64 -27.31
C LEU A 119 -15.47 -2.72 -25.82
N SER A 120 -16.46 -2.69 -24.93
CA SER A 120 -16.21 -2.84 -23.48
C SER A 120 -15.87 -4.29 -23.10
N LYS A 121 -15.28 -4.49 -21.90
CA LYS A 121 -14.88 -5.83 -21.41
C LYS A 121 -16.08 -6.79 -21.33
N ASP A 122 -17.25 -6.28 -20.98
CA ASP A 122 -18.48 -7.06 -20.87
C ASP A 122 -19.09 -7.39 -22.24
N GLU A 123 -19.10 -6.43 -23.18
CA GLU A 123 -19.60 -6.64 -24.55
C GLU A 123 -18.74 -7.64 -25.32
N LEU A 124 -17.42 -7.55 -25.19
CA LEU A 124 -16.51 -8.55 -25.77
C LEU A 124 -16.69 -9.92 -25.14
N ALA A 125 -16.83 -10.01 -23.82
CA ALA A 125 -17.00 -11.31 -23.19
C ALA A 125 -18.25 -12.03 -23.73
N GLU A 126 -19.34 -11.29 -23.98
CA GLU A 126 -20.55 -11.84 -24.60
C GLU A 126 -20.36 -12.20 -26.09
N GLU A 127 -19.64 -11.38 -26.87
CA GLU A 127 -19.31 -11.68 -28.29
C GLU A 127 -18.36 -12.88 -28.44
N PHE A 128 -17.41 -13.06 -27.51
CA PHE A 128 -16.39 -14.09 -27.60
C PHE A 128 -16.83 -15.44 -27.05
N ARG A 129 -17.77 -15.47 -26.11
CA ARG A 129 -18.36 -16.71 -25.59
C ARG A 129 -18.81 -17.71 -26.66
N PRO A 130 -19.61 -17.32 -27.68
CA PRO A 130 -20.01 -18.24 -28.74
C PRO A 130 -18.81 -18.73 -29.56
N ILE A 131 -17.83 -17.86 -29.86
CA ILE A 131 -16.61 -18.20 -30.60
C ILE A 131 -15.75 -19.20 -29.82
N ILE A 132 -15.57 -18.99 -28.51
CA ILE A 132 -14.86 -19.92 -27.61
C ILE A 132 -15.57 -21.28 -27.63
N GLY A 133 -16.90 -21.29 -27.56
CA GLY A 133 -17.70 -22.51 -27.63
C GLY A 133 -17.50 -23.28 -28.94
N GLU A 134 -17.48 -22.60 -30.07
CA GLU A 134 -17.21 -23.20 -31.39
C GLU A 134 -15.79 -23.79 -31.49
N VAL A 135 -14.77 -23.05 -31.03
CA VAL A 135 -13.38 -23.52 -31.05
C VAL A 135 -13.19 -24.74 -30.14
N LEU A 136 -13.83 -24.76 -28.96
CA LEU A 136 -13.80 -25.91 -28.06
C LEU A 136 -14.46 -27.15 -28.69
N ALA A 137 -15.59 -26.96 -29.38
CA ALA A 137 -16.28 -28.02 -30.09
C ALA A 137 -15.45 -28.59 -31.26
N GLU A 138 -14.80 -27.72 -32.04
CA GLU A 138 -13.89 -28.10 -33.14
C GLU A 138 -12.70 -28.91 -32.63
N LEU A 139 -12.11 -28.47 -31.51
CA LEU A 139 -11.00 -29.15 -30.85
C LEU A 139 -11.40 -30.43 -30.09
N LYS A 140 -12.71 -30.71 -29.99
CA LYS A 140 -13.28 -31.83 -29.21
C LYS A 140 -12.83 -31.81 -27.75
N ILE A 141 -12.66 -30.61 -27.18
CA ILE A 141 -12.28 -30.43 -25.78
C ILE A 141 -13.56 -30.32 -24.96
N ASN A 142 -13.77 -31.29 -24.07
CA ASN A 142 -14.90 -31.30 -23.15
C ASN A 142 -14.48 -30.69 -21.82
N LEU A 143 -15.00 -29.51 -21.52
CA LEU A 143 -14.80 -28.82 -20.25
C LEU A 143 -16.07 -28.90 -19.41
N ASN A 144 -15.89 -29.05 -18.09
CA ASN A 144 -17.00 -28.81 -17.17
C ASN A 144 -17.30 -27.30 -17.07
N ARG A 145 -18.47 -26.94 -16.53
CA ARG A 145 -18.91 -25.53 -16.48
C ARG A 145 -17.94 -24.60 -15.73
N ARG A 146 -17.22 -25.13 -14.72
CA ARG A 146 -16.23 -24.37 -13.95
C ARG A 146 -14.93 -24.16 -14.76
N GLU A 147 -14.48 -25.17 -15.49
CA GLU A 147 -13.32 -25.10 -16.38
C GLU A 147 -13.58 -24.15 -17.55
N GLN A 148 -14.76 -24.24 -18.16
CA GLN A 148 -15.15 -23.35 -19.25
C GLN A 148 -15.16 -21.89 -18.78
N PHE A 149 -15.76 -21.60 -17.62
CA PHE A 149 -15.76 -20.24 -17.06
C PHE A 149 -14.35 -19.74 -16.72
N ALA A 150 -13.48 -20.61 -16.18
CA ALA A 150 -12.09 -20.26 -15.91
C ALA A 150 -11.31 -19.96 -17.20
N LEU A 151 -11.48 -20.79 -18.24
CA LEU A 151 -10.86 -20.59 -19.54
C LEU A 151 -11.36 -19.31 -20.22
N GLU A 152 -12.68 -19.06 -20.22
CA GLU A 152 -13.27 -17.83 -20.74
C GLU A 152 -12.66 -16.60 -20.09
N LYS A 153 -12.57 -16.59 -18.75
CA LYS A 153 -11.94 -15.50 -18.02
C LYS A 153 -10.48 -15.29 -18.44
N VAL A 154 -9.69 -16.36 -18.48
CA VAL A 154 -8.27 -16.31 -18.87
C VAL A 154 -8.09 -15.82 -20.32
N LEU A 155 -8.95 -16.24 -21.26
CA LEU A 155 -8.89 -15.81 -22.65
C LEU A 155 -9.31 -14.34 -22.80
N VAL A 156 -10.35 -13.89 -22.10
CA VAL A 156 -10.75 -12.48 -22.08
C VAL A 156 -9.66 -11.60 -21.48
N ASP A 157 -9.04 -12.03 -20.39
CA ASP A 157 -7.91 -11.33 -19.74
C ASP A 157 -6.66 -11.34 -20.65
N GLU A 158 -6.45 -12.38 -21.48
CA GLU A 158 -5.39 -12.39 -22.49
C GLU A 158 -5.66 -11.37 -23.62
N LEU A 159 -6.89 -11.34 -24.13
CA LEU A 159 -7.24 -10.53 -25.30
C LEU A 159 -7.41 -9.05 -24.97
N LEU A 160 -8.00 -8.74 -23.81
CA LEU A 160 -8.35 -7.38 -23.40
C LEU A 160 -7.59 -6.86 -22.18
N GLY A 161 -7.10 -7.79 -21.37
CA GLY A 161 -6.41 -7.49 -20.13
C GLY A 161 -4.95 -7.16 -20.33
N LEU A 162 -4.13 -7.49 -19.33
CA LEU A 162 -2.68 -7.31 -19.36
C LEU A 162 -1.95 -8.63 -19.69
N GLY A 163 -2.68 -9.62 -20.20
CA GLY A 163 -2.12 -10.92 -20.56
C GLY A 163 -1.54 -11.65 -19.35
N PRO A 164 -0.37 -12.31 -19.51
CA PRO A 164 0.31 -13.02 -18.42
C PRO A 164 0.61 -12.17 -17.18
N LEU A 165 0.62 -10.83 -17.31
CA LEU A 165 0.85 -9.93 -16.18
C LEU A 165 -0.29 -9.92 -15.18
N GLU A 166 -1.52 -10.25 -15.56
CA GLU A 166 -2.67 -10.18 -14.64
C GLU A 166 -2.52 -11.12 -13.46
N GLU A 167 -1.97 -12.32 -13.67
CA GLU A 167 -1.70 -13.28 -12.59
C GLU A 167 -0.75 -12.68 -11.54
N LEU A 168 0.34 -12.06 -12.00
CA LEU A 168 1.31 -11.41 -11.12
C LEU A 168 0.77 -10.14 -10.44
N LEU A 169 -0.07 -9.38 -11.16
CA LEU A 169 -0.69 -8.17 -10.62
C LEU A 169 -1.74 -8.50 -9.55
N ASN A 170 -2.44 -9.61 -9.67
CA ASN A 170 -3.42 -10.05 -8.68
C ASN A 170 -2.79 -10.68 -7.44
N ASP A 171 -1.51 -11.07 -7.48
CA ASP A 171 -0.83 -11.70 -6.35
C ASP A 171 -0.35 -10.69 -5.28
N PRO A 172 -0.96 -10.65 -4.09
CA PRO A 172 -0.64 -9.64 -3.07
C PRO A 172 0.75 -9.80 -2.44
N GLU A 173 1.45 -10.92 -2.66
CA GLU A 173 2.82 -11.11 -2.15
C GLU A 173 3.90 -10.49 -3.06
N ILE A 174 3.55 -10.13 -4.31
CA ILE A 174 4.45 -9.48 -5.26
C ILE A 174 4.42 -7.97 -5.07
N SER A 175 5.61 -7.33 -4.99
CA SER A 175 5.74 -5.87 -4.93
C SER A 175 6.20 -5.24 -6.24
N ASP A 176 7.06 -5.92 -7.01
CA ASP A 176 7.64 -5.41 -8.25
C ASP A 176 7.65 -6.54 -9.29
N ILE A 177 7.39 -6.19 -10.56
CA ILE A 177 7.41 -7.10 -11.72
C ILE A 177 8.35 -6.50 -12.76
N MET A 178 9.31 -7.28 -13.26
CA MET A 178 10.31 -6.82 -14.23
C MET A 178 10.36 -7.80 -15.40
N VAL A 179 9.84 -7.38 -16.54
CA VAL A 179 9.85 -8.12 -17.80
C VAL A 179 11.03 -7.62 -18.63
N ASN A 180 11.97 -8.51 -18.97
CA ASN A 180 13.18 -8.19 -19.74
C ASN A 180 13.11 -8.69 -21.20
N GLY A 181 11.90 -8.97 -21.68
CA GLY A 181 11.59 -9.60 -22.95
C GLY A 181 10.53 -10.70 -22.79
N PRO A 182 10.08 -11.32 -23.89
CA PRO A 182 8.92 -12.21 -23.86
C PRO A 182 9.12 -13.49 -23.03
N LEU A 183 10.37 -13.93 -22.83
CA LEU A 183 10.69 -15.20 -22.18
C LEU A 183 11.27 -15.05 -20.76
N GLN A 184 11.42 -13.82 -20.25
CA GLN A 184 12.09 -13.60 -18.97
C GLN A 184 11.37 -12.53 -18.14
N THR A 185 10.72 -12.99 -17.06
CA THR A 185 10.08 -12.14 -16.07
C THR A 185 10.60 -12.43 -14.67
N PHE A 186 11.01 -11.39 -13.95
CA PHE A 186 11.34 -11.44 -12.53
C PHE A 186 10.25 -10.80 -11.70
N VAL A 187 10.09 -11.26 -10.46
CA VAL A 187 9.20 -10.64 -9.48
C VAL A 187 9.92 -10.47 -8.15
N GLU A 188 9.57 -9.42 -7.41
CA GLU A 188 10.02 -9.26 -6.02
C GLU A 188 8.93 -9.77 -5.06
N ARG A 189 9.27 -10.81 -4.28
CA ARG A 189 8.46 -11.29 -3.16
C ARG A 189 9.22 -11.11 -1.87
N LYS A 190 8.59 -10.48 -0.87
CA LYS A 190 9.17 -10.29 0.48
C LYS A 190 10.61 -9.73 0.45
N GLY A 191 10.92 -8.84 -0.50
CA GLY A 191 12.24 -8.21 -0.62
C GLY A 191 13.30 -9.01 -1.37
N LYS A 192 12.96 -10.16 -1.96
CA LYS A 192 13.85 -11.03 -2.74
C LYS A 192 13.36 -11.14 -4.18
N LEU A 193 14.29 -11.11 -5.12
CA LEU A 193 14.02 -11.30 -6.55
C LEU A 193 13.99 -12.79 -6.88
N GLU A 194 12.96 -13.21 -7.62
CA GLU A 194 12.78 -14.57 -8.13
C GLU A 194 12.33 -14.55 -9.59
N LEU A 195 12.58 -15.64 -10.32
CA LEU A 195 12.13 -15.80 -11.70
C LEU A 195 10.68 -16.29 -11.71
N ALA A 196 9.78 -15.52 -12.31
CA ALA A 196 8.37 -15.90 -12.43
C ALA A 196 8.17 -16.92 -13.55
N GLN A 197 7.26 -17.87 -13.33
CA GLN A 197 6.89 -18.91 -14.31
C GLN A 197 5.82 -18.41 -15.28
N ILE A 198 5.99 -17.20 -15.81
CA ILE A 198 5.13 -16.63 -16.86
C ILE A 198 5.96 -16.30 -18.10
N GLN A 199 5.35 -16.47 -19.27
CA GLN A 199 5.95 -16.13 -20.55
C GLN A 199 4.92 -15.46 -21.44
N PHE A 200 5.39 -14.51 -22.24
CA PHE A 200 4.63 -13.94 -23.34
C PHE A 200 4.83 -14.81 -24.58
N ARG A 201 3.80 -14.92 -25.41
CA ARG A 201 3.84 -15.66 -26.68
C ARG A 201 5.06 -15.28 -27.54
N ASP A 202 5.25 -13.99 -27.76
CA ASP A 202 6.32 -13.42 -28.60
C ASP A 202 6.54 -11.94 -28.25
N GLU A 203 7.54 -11.34 -28.89
CA GLU A 203 7.88 -9.92 -28.72
C GLU A 203 6.73 -8.99 -29.16
N GLU A 204 5.98 -9.37 -30.20
CA GLU A 204 4.87 -8.57 -30.71
C GLU A 204 3.72 -8.50 -29.69
N HIS A 205 3.41 -9.63 -29.05
CA HIS A 205 2.41 -9.70 -27.99
C HIS A 205 2.82 -8.85 -26.78
N LEU A 206 4.09 -8.91 -26.35
CA LEU A 206 4.60 -8.09 -25.27
C LEU A 206 4.51 -6.59 -25.61
N LEU A 207 4.88 -6.21 -26.84
CA LEU A 207 4.78 -4.83 -27.32
C LEU A 207 3.32 -4.33 -27.36
N GLN A 208 2.38 -5.16 -27.80
CA GLN A 208 0.95 -4.83 -27.81
C GLN A 208 0.41 -4.59 -26.40
N ILE A 209 0.81 -5.42 -25.42
CA ILE A 209 0.45 -5.21 -24.00
C ILE A 209 1.05 -3.89 -23.50
N ALA A 210 2.33 -3.62 -23.81
CA ALA A 210 2.99 -2.38 -23.42
C ALA A 210 2.27 -1.14 -24.00
N GLN A 211 1.92 -1.18 -25.28
CA GLN A 211 1.16 -0.13 -25.96
C GLN A 211 -0.22 0.06 -25.33
N ARG A 212 -0.93 -1.02 -24.99
CA ARG A 212 -2.24 -0.97 -24.34
C ARG A 212 -2.18 -0.28 -22.97
N ILE A 213 -1.16 -0.59 -22.17
CA ILE A 213 -0.93 0.05 -20.86
C ILE A 213 -0.72 1.57 -21.04
N VAL A 214 0.15 1.95 -21.96
CA VAL A 214 0.55 3.34 -22.19
C VAL A 214 -0.60 4.15 -22.83
N ASN A 215 -1.36 3.56 -23.76
CA ASN A 215 -2.50 4.21 -24.42
C ASN A 215 -3.64 4.51 -23.44
N LYS A 216 -3.87 3.66 -22.42
CA LYS A 216 -4.91 3.89 -21.40
C LYS A 216 -4.69 5.18 -20.58
N VAL A 217 -3.45 5.67 -20.48
CA VAL A 217 -3.12 6.93 -19.83
C VAL A 217 -2.90 8.09 -20.81
N GLY A 218 -3.34 7.94 -22.07
CA GLY A 218 -3.24 8.96 -23.10
C GLY A 218 -1.81 9.23 -23.57
N ARG A 219 -0.90 8.28 -23.39
CA ARG A 219 0.49 8.34 -23.87
C ARG A 219 0.67 7.38 -25.04
N ARG A 220 1.83 7.44 -25.70
CA ARG A 220 2.18 6.54 -26.81
C ARG A 220 3.57 5.94 -26.59
N VAL A 221 3.76 4.72 -27.07
CA VAL A 221 5.07 4.06 -27.13
C VAL A 221 5.24 3.41 -28.50
N ASP A 222 6.19 3.92 -29.27
CA ASP A 222 6.49 3.46 -30.63
C ASP A 222 7.95 3.82 -30.99
N GLN A 223 8.41 3.50 -32.21
CA GLN A 223 9.80 3.74 -32.60
C GLN A 223 10.23 5.20 -32.53
N THR A 224 9.30 6.16 -32.59
CA THR A 224 9.60 7.59 -32.43
C THR A 224 9.65 8.00 -30.97
N THR A 225 8.91 7.30 -30.10
CA THR A 225 8.84 7.53 -28.65
C THR A 225 9.07 6.20 -27.91
N PRO A 226 10.32 5.70 -27.83
CA PRO A 226 10.62 4.35 -27.34
C PRO A 226 10.61 4.22 -25.80
N LEU A 227 10.32 5.30 -25.08
CA LEU A 227 10.26 5.37 -23.63
C LEU A 227 8.89 5.87 -23.20
N ALA A 228 8.25 5.20 -22.24
CA ALA A 228 6.99 5.66 -21.69
C ALA A 228 6.85 5.28 -20.22
N ASP A 229 6.36 6.23 -19.42
CA ASP A 229 5.83 5.96 -18.07
C ASP A 229 4.31 5.99 -18.10
N ALA A 230 3.68 5.11 -17.33
CA ALA A 230 2.23 4.98 -17.24
C ALA A 230 1.77 4.57 -15.84
N ARG A 231 0.46 4.58 -15.64
CA ARG A 231 -0.20 4.08 -14.43
C ARG A 231 -1.28 3.09 -14.81
N LEU A 232 -1.32 1.98 -14.08
CA LEU A 232 -2.44 1.04 -14.12
C LEU A 232 -3.62 1.57 -13.30
N GLN A 233 -4.79 0.94 -13.48
CA GLN A 233 -6.03 1.34 -12.80
C GLN A 233 -5.97 1.16 -11.28
N ASP A 234 -5.17 0.20 -10.81
CA ASP A 234 -4.88 -0.03 -9.38
C ASP A 234 -3.91 1.01 -8.78
N GLY A 235 -3.36 1.91 -9.60
CA GLY A 235 -2.37 2.91 -9.22
C GLY A 235 -0.91 2.44 -9.34
N SER A 236 -0.68 1.19 -9.77
CA SER A 236 0.66 0.66 -10.00
C SER A 236 1.38 1.45 -11.08
N ARG A 237 2.67 1.72 -10.88
CA ARG A 237 3.49 2.48 -11.82
C ARG A 237 4.14 1.55 -12.82
N VAL A 238 4.11 1.94 -14.10
CA VAL A 238 4.69 1.16 -15.19
C VAL A 238 5.69 2.03 -15.93
N ASN A 239 6.90 1.50 -16.11
CA ASN A 239 7.88 2.02 -17.05
C ASN A 239 8.03 1.03 -18.21
N VAL A 240 8.05 1.55 -19.43
CA VAL A 240 8.20 0.78 -20.66
C VAL A 240 9.37 1.35 -21.45
N ILE A 241 10.22 0.44 -21.96
CA ILE A 241 11.27 0.73 -22.92
C ILE A 241 11.25 -0.29 -24.04
N ILE A 242 11.30 0.17 -25.29
CA ILE A 242 11.24 -0.69 -26.49
C ILE A 242 12.48 -0.52 -27.38
N PRO A 243 12.71 -1.41 -28.37
CA PRO A 243 13.76 -1.21 -29.37
C PRO A 243 13.63 0.14 -30.10
N PRO A 244 14.74 0.78 -30.49
CA PRO A 244 16.12 0.27 -30.45
C PRO A 244 16.85 0.46 -29.11
N LEU A 245 16.23 1.08 -28.10
CA LEU A 245 16.91 1.37 -26.83
C LEU A 245 17.06 0.13 -25.95
N SER A 246 16.04 -0.74 -25.94
CA SER A 246 16.13 -2.05 -25.32
C SER A 246 16.58 -3.10 -26.33
N LEU A 247 17.83 -3.53 -26.23
CA LEU A 247 18.46 -4.44 -27.19
C LEU A 247 17.90 -5.87 -27.17
N ARG A 248 17.16 -6.24 -26.12
CA ARG A 248 16.60 -7.59 -25.93
C ARG A 248 15.10 -7.67 -26.22
N GLY A 249 14.52 -6.63 -26.84
CA GLY A 249 13.08 -6.50 -27.04
C GLY A 249 12.45 -5.58 -26.02
N THR A 250 11.13 -5.58 -25.94
CA THR A 250 10.34 -4.74 -25.04
C THR A 250 10.63 -5.12 -23.60
N ALA A 251 10.87 -4.11 -22.75
CA ALA A 251 11.01 -4.31 -21.31
C ALA A 251 9.98 -3.46 -20.56
N ILE A 252 9.39 -4.06 -19.53
CA ILE A 252 8.35 -3.46 -18.69
C ILE A 252 8.76 -3.61 -17.24
N SER A 253 8.81 -2.52 -16.49
CA SER A 253 8.99 -2.52 -15.05
C SER A 253 7.73 -2.00 -14.37
N ILE A 254 7.07 -2.84 -13.57
CA ILE A 254 5.88 -2.49 -12.81
C ILE A 254 6.23 -2.48 -11.33
N ARG A 255 6.02 -1.34 -10.67
CA ARG A 255 5.99 -1.26 -9.21
C ARG A 255 4.54 -1.28 -8.77
N LYS A 256 4.15 -2.36 -8.10
CA LYS A 256 2.78 -2.53 -7.64
C LYS A 256 2.44 -1.53 -6.55
N PHE A 257 1.23 -1.02 -6.64
CA PHE A 257 0.65 -0.23 -5.57
C PHE A 257 0.25 -1.17 -4.42
N SER A 258 0.89 -1.05 -3.25
CA SER A 258 0.57 -1.93 -2.12
C SER A 258 -0.79 -1.59 -1.53
N GLU A 259 -1.72 -2.55 -1.55
CA GLU A 259 -3.08 -2.35 -1.01
C GLU A 259 -3.14 -2.30 0.52
N LYS A 260 -2.14 -2.85 1.23
CA LYS A 260 -2.16 -2.97 2.70
C LYS A 260 -1.32 -1.87 3.37
N PRO A 261 -1.95 -0.85 3.96
CA PRO A 261 -1.20 0.25 4.57
C PRO A 261 -0.58 -0.15 5.91
N ILE A 262 0.75 -0.23 5.96
CA ILE A 262 1.53 -0.52 7.17
C ILE A 262 1.34 0.59 8.21
N THR A 263 1.04 0.23 9.46
CA THR A 263 0.91 1.17 10.58
C THR A 263 2.16 1.21 11.46
N VAL A 264 2.28 2.24 12.31
CA VAL A 264 3.35 2.33 13.32
C VAL A 264 3.33 1.10 14.25
N ASP A 265 2.15 0.60 14.62
CA ASP A 265 2.00 -0.62 15.44
C ASP A 265 2.50 -1.88 14.75
N MET A 266 2.25 -2.00 13.45
CA MET A 266 2.78 -3.12 12.65
C MET A 266 4.30 -3.03 12.56
N MET A 267 4.87 -1.84 12.33
CA MET A 267 6.32 -1.63 12.31
C MET A 267 6.97 -2.00 13.65
N ARG A 268 6.34 -1.65 14.78
CA ARG A 268 6.75 -2.11 16.11
C ARG A 268 6.71 -3.64 16.19
N GLY A 269 5.62 -4.27 15.73
CA GLY A 269 5.47 -5.72 15.70
C GLY A 269 6.53 -6.43 14.84
N PHE A 270 7.01 -5.77 13.78
CA PHE A 270 8.11 -6.27 12.93
C PHE A 270 9.50 -6.04 13.54
N GLY A 271 9.60 -5.38 14.70
CA GLY A 271 10.87 -5.04 15.34
C GLY A 271 11.60 -3.86 14.69
N SER A 272 10.92 -3.06 13.87
CA SER A 272 11.49 -1.88 13.19
C SER A 272 11.70 -0.67 14.11
N MET A 273 11.14 -0.70 15.33
CA MET A 273 11.30 0.31 16.38
C MET A 273 10.89 -0.27 17.73
N SER A 274 11.25 0.39 18.83
CA SER A 274 10.75 0.05 20.17
C SER A 274 9.34 0.58 20.42
N GLU A 275 8.70 0.12 21.50
CA GLU A 275 7.41 0.65 21.96
C GLU A 275 7.47 2.14 22.32
N LYS A 276 8.53 2.57 23.03
CA LYS A 276 8.75 3.98 23.37
C LYS A 276 8.84 4.85 22.11
N MET A 277 9.60 4.41 21.10
CA MET A 277 9.68 5.09 19.81
C MET A 277 8.33 5.17 19.10
N ALA A 278 7.57 4.07 19.09
CA ALA A 278 6.23 4.03 18.52
C ALA A 278 5.30 5.05 19.20
N THR A 279 5.33 5.14 20.53
CA THR A 279 4.55 6.13 21.30
C THR A 279 4.94 7.56 20.94
N VAL A 280 6.24 7.87 20.91
CA VAL A 280 6.75 9.21 20.53
C VAL A 280 6.31 9.59 19.12
N LEU A 281 6.42 8.68 18.15
CA LEU A 281 6.01 8.92 16.77
C LEU A 281 4.49 9.10 16.63
N LYS A 282 3.70 8.32 17.39
CA LYS A 282 2.24 8.49 17.47
C LYS A 282 1.84 9.88 17.95
N ILE A 283 2.45 10.31 19.04
CA ILE A 283 2.20 11.62 19.64
C ILE A 283 2.67 12.72 18.68
N ALA A 284 3.86 12.60 18.08
CA ALA A 284 4.38 13.59 17.15
C ALA A 284 3.45 13.83 15.94
N GLY A 285 2.93 12.76 15.34
CA GLY A 285 1.98 12.87 14.24
C GLY A 285 0.67 13.56 14.64
N ALA A 286 0.15 13.23 15.83
CA ALA A 286 -1.08 13.80 16.38
C ALA A 286 -0.92 15.27 16.81
N CYS A 287 0.25 15.65 17.35
CA CYS A 287 0.52 16.98 17.89
C CYS A 287 1.03 17.99 16.86
N ARG A 288 0.77 17.75 15.57
CA ARG A 288 1.20 18.63 14.47
C ARG A 288 2.70 18.97 14.50
N MET A 289 3.56 18.02 14.84
CA MET A 289 5.00 18.21 14.69
C MET A 289 5.38 18.13 13.20
N ASN A 290 6.25 19.03 12.75
CA ASN A 290 6.82 19.02 11.41
C ASN A 290 7.92 17.95 11.33
N ILE A 291 7.70 16.90 10.53
CA ILE A 291 8.56 15.71 10.52
C ILE A 291 9.21 15.50 9.15
N ILE A 292 10.54 15.40 9.14
CA ILE A 292 11.30 14.96 7.97
C ILE A 292 11.69 13.49 8.14
N ILE A 293 11.20 12.62 7.26
CA ILE A 293 11.58 11.21 7.21
C ILE A 293 12.77 11.06 6.27
N SER A 294 13.92 10.68 6.83
CA SER A 294 15.18 10.58 6.12
C SER A 294 15.62 9.12 5.92
N GLY A 295 16.19 8.78 4.77
CA GLY A 295 16.68 7.43 4.49
C GLY A 295 17.15 7.16 3.07
N GLY A 296 17.93 6.09 2.90
CA GLY A 296 18.34 5.60 1.59
C GLY A 296 17.19 5.07 0.73
N THR A 297 17.43 4.81 -0.55
CA THR A 297 16.45 4.13 -1.42
C THR A 297 16.03 2.77 -0.83
N GLY A 298 14.73 2.46 -0.86
CA GLY A 298 14.19 1.19 -0.35
C GLY A 298 14.21 1.02 1.17
N SER A 299 14.60 2.04 1.94
CA SER A 299 14.63 2.03 3.41
C SER A 299 13.26 2.04 4.09
N GLY A 300 12.19 2.40 3.35
CA GLY A 300 10.82 2.50 3.88
C GLY A 300 10.38 3.91 4.24
N LYS A 301 10.99 4.96 3.67
CA LYS A 301 10.60 6.37 3.92
C LYS A 301 9.11 6.64 3.68
N THR A 302 8.62 6.35 2.47
CA THR A 302 7.20 6.57 2.14
C THR A 302 6.29 5.71 3.01
N THR A 303 6.73 4.49 3.37
CA THR A 303 5.98 3.64 4.29
C THR A 303 5.87 4.27 5.68
N MET A 304 6.94 4.84 6.23
CA MET A 304 6.92 5.57 7.50
C MET A 304 6.03 6.81 7.39
N LEU A 305 6.17 7.59 6.31
CA LEU A 305 5.33 8.77 6.07
C LEU A 305 3.84 8.39 6.04
N ASN A 306 3.48 7.32 5.34
CA ASN A 306 2.10 6.83 5.26
C ASN A 306 1.60 6.23 6.58
N ALA A 307 2.49 5.68 7.40
CA ALA A 307 2.14 5.22 8.75
C ALA A 307 1.88 6.39 9.69
N LEU A 308 2.69 7.46 9.61
CA LEU A 308 2.52 8.68 10.40
C LEU A 308 1.30 9.49 9.96
N SER A 309 0.97 9.51 8.66
CA SER A 309 -0.19 10.23 8.15
C SER A 309 -1.52 9.71 8.71
N LYS A 310 -1.58 8.45 9.17
CA LYS A 310 -2.75 7.89 9.87
C LYS A 310 -3.03 8.53 11.24
N LEU A 311 -2.06 9.25 11.80
CA LEU A 311 -2.17 9.91 13.10
C LEU A 311 -2.70 11.35 12.99
N ILE A 312 -2.89 11.83 11.76
CA ILE A 312 -3.46 13.15 11.50
C ILE A 312 -4.95 13.13 11.86
N ASP A 313 -5.43 14.17 12.54
CA ASP A 313 -6.81 14.26 12.97
C ASP A 313 -7.77 14.24 11.75
N PRO A 314 -8.89 13.49 11.79
CA PRO A 314 -9.82 13.38 10.66
C PRO A 314 -10.48 14.70 10.24
N GLY A 315 -10.47 15.73 11.11
CA GLY A 315 -10.97 17.07 10.81
C GLY A 315 -10.00 17.94 10.00
N GLU A 316 -8.74 17.52 9.84
CA GLU A 316 -7.71 18.29 9.13
C GLU A 316 -7.85 18.14 7.60
N ARG A 317 -7.71 19.25 6.87
CA ARG A 317 -7.54 19.25 5.41
C ARG A 317 -6.09 18.94 5.06
N VAL A 318 -5.84 17.79 4.45
CA VAL A 318 -4.49 17.35 4.11
C VAL A 318 -4.29 17.35 2.61
N LEU A 319 -3.24 18.04 2.14
CA LEU A 319 -2.82 18.00 0.75
C LEU A 319 -1.55 17.15 0.64
N THR A 320 -1.55 16.13 -0.20
CA THR A 320 -0.34 15.38 -0.54
C THR A 320 0.17 15.83 -1.91
N ILE A 321 1.47 16.01 -2.06
CA ILE A 321 2.11 16.39 -3.32
C ILE A 321 3.22 15.39 -3.60
N GLU A 322 3.13 14.68 -4.72
CA GLU A 322 4.05 13.60 -5.06
C GLU A 322 4.42 13.66 -6.54
N ASP A 323 5.65 13.25 -6.89
CA ASP A 323 5.99 13.02 -8.31
C ASP A 323 5.05 11.99 -8.94
N ALA A 324 4.67 11.02 -8.11
CA ALA A 324 3.65 10.07 -8.44
C ALA A 324 2.94 9.70 -7.13
N ALA A 325 1.63 9.89 -7.04
CA ALA A 325 0.82 9.49 -5.88
C ALA A 325 1.11 8.04 -5.42
N GLU A 326 1.73 7.91 -4.24
CA GLU A 326 2.03 6.69 -3.49
C GLU A 326 1.26 6.68 -2.16
N LEU A 327 0.94 7.84 -1.60
CA LEU A 327 0.29 7.97 -0.29
C LEU A 327 -1.20 7.60 -0.34
N ARG A 328 -1.69 7.03 0.77
CA ARG A 328 -3.11 6.68 0.99
C ARG A 328 -3.52 7.13 2.37
N LEU A 329 -4.03 8.36 2.44
CA LEU A 329 -4.54 8.92 3.67
C LEU A 329 -5.95 8.40 3.96
N GLN A 330 -6.24 8.24 5.25
CA GLN A 330 -7.55 7.81 5.74
C GLN A 330 -8.45 9.02 6.07
N GLN A 331 -7.88 10.22 6.07
CA GLN A 331 -8.56 11.46 6.41
C GLN A 331 -9.64 11.75 5.37
N PRO A 332 -10.88 12.05 5.78
CA PRO A 332 -11.97 12.38 4.87
C PRO A 332 -11.66 13.57 3.96
N HIS A 333 -10.91 14.56 4.47
CA HIS A 333 -10.61 15.80 3.76
C HIS A 333 -9.20 15.79 3.15
N TRP A 334 -8.90 14.73 2.41
CA TRP A 334 -7.64 14.54 1.71
C TRP A 334 -7.74 14.96 0.25
N LEU A 335 -6.77 15.73 -0.23
CA LEU A 335 -6.60 16.07 -1.64
C LEU A 335 -5.21 15.64 -2.14
N PRO A 336 -5.12 14.56 -2.96
CA PRO A 336 -3.89 14.19 -3.60
C PRO A 336 -3.60 15.06 -4.83
N LEU A 337 -2.37 15.55 -4.92
CA LEU A 337 -1.81 16.29 -6.04
C LEU A 337 -0.59 15.54 -6.58
N GLU A 338 -0.47 15.51 -7.91
CA GLU A 338 0.60 14.81 -8.60
C GLU A 338 1.26 15.74 -9.61
N THR A 339 2.59 15.64 -9.75
CA THR A 339 3.32 16.40 -10.75
C THR A 339 2.91 15.96 -12.16
N ARG A 340 3.21 16.81 -13.14
CA ARG A 340 3.06 16.48 -14.54
C ARG A 340 4.43 16.60 -15.20
N PRO A 341 5.02 15.52 -15.74
CA PRO A 341 6.24 15.65 -16.52
C PRO A 341 5.96 16.48 -17.79
N PRO A 342 7.00 17.06 -18.41
CA PRO A 342 6.83 17.75 -19.68
C PRO A 342 6.30 16.79 -20.76
N ASN A 343 5.61 17.35 -21.75
CA ASN A 343 5.26 16.63 -22.97
C ASN A 343 6.53 16.33 -23.80
N LEU A 344 6.38 15.61 -24.93
CA LEU A 344 7.49 15.25 -25.82
C LEU A 344 8.27 16.45 -26.37
N GLU A 345 7.64 17.64 -26.39
CA GLU A 345 8.23 18.90 -26.84
C GLU A 345 8.94 19.65 -25.69
N GLY A 346 9.01 19.05 -24.49
CA GLY A 346 9.62 19.65 -23.30
C GLY A 346 8.73 20.67 -22.58
N GLN A 347 7.46 20.80 -22.95
CA GLN A 347 6.54 21.83 -22.47
C GLN A 347 5.52 21.30 -21.46
N GLY A 348 4.95 22.22 -20.67
CA GLY A 348 3.81 21.92 -19.79
C GLY A 348 4.14 21.10 -18.55
N ALA A 349 5.41 21.03 -18.15
CA ALA A 349 5.79 20.45 -16.86
C ALA A 349 5.10 21.21 -15.70
N ILE A 350 4.61 20.48 -14.71
CA ILE A 350 4.13 21.01 -13.43
C ILE A 350 4.96 20.32 -12.36
N THR A 351 5.83 21.05 -11.69
CA THR A 351 6.79 20.53 -10.71
C THR A 351 6.17 20.42 -9.32
N ILE A 352 6.85 19.72 -8.40
CA ILE A 352 6.45 19.70 -6.97
C ILE A 352 6.37 21.13 -6.44
N ARG A 353 7.35 21.97 -6.78
CA ARG A 353 7.39 23.38 -6.35
C ARG A 353 6.15 24.16 -6.78
N ASP A 354 5.73 24.01 -8.04
CA ASP A 354 4.52 24.67 -8.55
C ASP A 354 3.28 24.26 -7.75
N LEU A 355 3.17 22.97 -7.42
CA LEU A 355 2.07 22.44 -6.62
C LEU A 355 2.12 22.91 -5.17
N VAL A 356 3.30 23.03 -4.55
CA VAL A 356 3.45 23.56 -3.17
C VAL A 356 2.98 25.01 -3.11
N ILE A 357 3.45 25.85 -4.05
CA ILE A 357 3.03 27.26 -4.14
C ILE A 357 1.52 27.38 -4.38
N ASN A 358 0.95 26.51 -5.21
CA ASN A 358 -0.49 26.48 -5.43
C ASN A 358 -1.25 26.01 -4.18
N ALA A 359 -0.75 24.97 -3.49
CA ALA A 359 -1.36 24.39 -2.31
C ALA A 359 -1.57 25.41 -1.18
N LEU A 360 -0.65 26.36 -1.01
CA LEU A 360 -0.79 27.45 -0.03
C LEU A 360 -2.06 28.29 -0.22
N ARG A 361 -2.66 28.31 -1.41
CA ARG A 361 -3.93 29.00 -1.70
C ARG A 361 -5.17 28.13 -1.50
N MET A 362 -4.98 26.86 -1.18
CA MET A 362 -6.04 25.86 -1.06
C MET A 362 -6.50 25.64 0.39
N ARG A 363 -6.07 26.52 1.30
CA ARG A 363 -6.31 26.47 2.76
C ARG A 363 -6.03 25.08 3.37
N PRO A 364 -4.85 24.48 3.16
CA PRO A 364 -4.52 23.22 3.84
C PRO A 364 -4.34 23.46 5.34
N ASP A 365 -4.64 22.45 6.15
CA ASP A 365 -4.10 22.37 7.52
C ASP A 365 -2.68 21.80 7.48
N ARG A 366 -2.43 20.82 6.60
CA ARG A 366 -1.12 20.17 6.42
C ARG A 366 -0.78 19.99 4.96
N ILE A 367 0.50 20.17 4.64
CA ILE A 367 1.07 19.82 3.33
C ILE A 367 2.06 18.67 3.54
N ILE A 368 1.86 17.59 2.79
CA ILE A 368 2.73 16.42 2.83
C ILE A 368 3.42 16.27 1.47
N LEU A 369 4.75 16.32 1.45
CA LEU A 369 5.53 16.07 0.24
C LEU A 369 6.02 14.62 0.23
N GLY A 370 5.76 13.91 -0.87
CA GLY A 370 6.23 12.54 -1.05
C GLY A 370 7.75 12.43 -0.92
N GLU A 371 8.50 13.28 -1.60
CA GLU A 371 9.96 13.38 -1.48
C GLU A 371 10.43 14.78 -1.89
N ILE A 372 11.35 15.36 -1.12
CA ILE A 372 12.06 16.60 -1.46
C ILE A 372 13.30 16.25 -2.29
N ARG A 373 13.44 16.90 -3.44
CA ARG A 373 14.51 16.71 -4.42
C ARG A 373 15.20 18.01 -4.82
N GLY A 374 14.62 19.17 -4.54
CA GLY A 374 15.21 20.46 -4.92
C GLY A 374 14.52 21.68 -4.30
N PRO A 375 14.30 22.75 -5.09
CA PRO A 375 13.97 24.09 -4.57
C PRO A 375 12.63 24.18 -3.84
N GLU A 376 11.71 23.23 -4.03
CA GLU A 376 10.47 23.11 -3.26
C GLU A 376 10.71 22.99 -1.75
N CYS A 377 11.92 22.61 -1.32
CA CYS A 377 12.32 22.60 0.09
C CYS A 377 12.09 23.97 0.75
N PHE A 378 12.40 25.06 0.06
CA PHE A 378 12.23 26.41 0.59
C PHE A 378 10.75 26.75 0.82
N ASP A 379 9.91 26.43 -0.16
CA ASP A 379 8.48 26.69 -0.11
C ASP A 379 7.78 25.83 0.96
N LEU A 380 8.23 24.58 1.15
CA LEU A 380 7.75 23.73 2.25
C LEU A 380 8.14 24.29 3.62
N LEU A 381 9.40 24.70 3.81
CA LEU A 381 9.85 25.32 5.06
C LEU A 381 9.06 26.60 5.37
N ALA A 382 8.78 27.42 4.34
CA ALA A 382 7.91 28.58 4.49
C ALA A 382 6.49 28.16 4.90
N ALA A 383 5.92 27.10 4.32
CA ALA A 383 4.61 26.58 4.70
C ALA A 383 4.56 26.15 6.18
N MET A 384 5.56 25.40 6.63
CA MET A 384 5.73 24.93 8.01
C MET A 384 5.73 26.08 9.02
N ASN A 385 6.34 27.21 8.67
CA ASN A 385 6.37 28.39 9.55
C ASN A 385 5.13 29.29 9.44
N THR A 386 4.27 29.13 8.43
CA THR A 386 3.15 30.04 8.13
C THR A 386 1.78 29.42 8.36
N GLY A 387 1.66 28.59 9.40
CA GLY A 387 0.38 28.06 9.85
C GLY A 387 -0.05 26.74 9.21
N HIS A 388 0.89 26.02 8.57
CA HIS A 388 0.68 24.66 8.06
C HIS A 388 1.49 23.65 8.88
N ASP A 389 1.40 23.77 10.21
CA ASP A 389 2.07 22.89 11.16
C ASP A 389 1.64 21.43 10.99
N GLY A 390 2.53 20.50 11.33
CA GLY A 390 2.29 19.07 11.14
C GLY A 390 2.55 18.59 9.73
N SER A 391 3.17 19.42 8.90
CA SER A 391 3.62 19.08 7.56
C SER A 391 4.74 18.03 7.62
N MET A 392 4.78 17.14 6.64
CA MET A 392 5.74 16.04 6.62
C MET A 392 6.33 15.88 5.24
N ALA A 393 7.58 15.42 5.18
CA ALA A 393 8.20 15.11 3.91
C ALA A 393 9.23 13.99 4.03
N THR A 394 9.51 13.31 2.92
CA THR A 394 10.68 12.42 2.86
C THR A 394 11.87 13.07 2.18
N LEU A 395 13.08 12.67 2.58
CA LEU A 395 14.32 13.15 1.97
C LEU A 395 15.35 12.01 1.94
N HIS A 396 16.13 11.91 0.85
CA HIS A 396 17.20 10.94 0.78
C HIS A 396 18.42 11.39 1.59
N SER A 397 18.78 10.69 2.66
CA SER A 397 20.07 10.90 3.36
C SER A 397 20.47 9.69 4.22
N ASN A 398 21.76 9.61 4.58
CA ASN A 398 22.30 8.50 5.36
C ASN A 398 22.36 8.79 6.87
N SER A 399 22.09 10.03 7.29
CA SER A 399 22.08 10.43 8.70
C SER A 399 21.25 11.70 8.93
N PRO A 400 20.72 11.94 10.14
CA PRO A 400 20.00 13.18 10.46
C PRO A 400 20.82 14.45 10.17
N ARG A 401 22.13 14.44 10.41
CA ARG A 401 23.01 15.58 10.11
C ARG A 401 23.15 15.83 8.60
N GLU A 402 23.27 14.76 7.80
CA GLU A 402 23.28 14.87 6.34
C GLU A 402 21.94 15.36 5.80
N CYS A 403 20.82 14.97 6.43
CA CYS A 403 19.49 15.46 6.08
C CYS A 403 19.42 16.99 6.12
N LEU A 404 19.87 17.61 7.22
CA LEU A 404 19.93 19.07 7.36
C LEU A 404 20.80 19.72 6.28
N ALA A 405 22.02 19.20 6.08
CA ALA A 405 22.93 19.73 5.05
C ALA A 405 22.34 19.61 3.63
N ARG A 406 21.58 18.54 3.34
CA ARG A 406 20.88 18.39 2.06
C ARG A 406 19.73 19.38 1.90
N MET A 407 18.97 19.65 2.96
CA MET A 407 17.94 20.69 2.93
C MET A 407 18.56 22.06 2.64
N GLU A 408 19.67 22.41 3.29
CA GLU A 408 20.42 23.65 2.98
C GLU A 408 20.79 23.73 1.49
N ASN A 409 21.37 22.65 0.95
CA ASN A 409 21.76 22.58 -0.46
C ASN A 409 20.56 22.70 -1.41
N MET A 410 19.44 22.04 -1.10
CA MET A 410 18.22 22.09 -1.91
C MET A 410 17.61 23.48 -1.95
N VAL A 411 17.62 24.21 -0.84
CA VAL A 411 17.19 25.62 -0.81
C VAL A 411 18.12 26.50 -1.66
N MET A 412 19.44 26.25 -1.61
CA MET A 412 20.43 26.96 -2.44
C MET A 412 20.32 26.67 -3.94
N MET A 413 19.60 25.61 -4.36
CA MET A 413 19.30 25.36 -5.78
C MET A 413 18.18 26.26 -6.31
N SER A 414 17.47 26.99 -5.45
CA SER A 414 16.50 27.97 -5.89
C SER A 414 17.18 29.22 -6.45
N ASP A 415 16.51 29.94 -7.35
CA ASP A 415 17.01 31.22 -7.90
C ASP A 415 17.09 32.34 -6.85
N ILE A 416 16.63 32.08 -5.61
CA ILE A 416 16.60 33.06 -4.53
C ILE A 416 17.94 33.03 -3.80
N LYS A 417 18.67 34.14 -3.87
CA LYS A 417 19.93 34.31 -3.10
C LYS A 417 19.63 34.61 -1.64
N VAL A 418 19.39 33.56 -0.86
CA VAL A 418 19.26 33.65 0.60
C VAL A 418 20.62 33.35 1.25
N PRO A 419 21.10 34.16 2.21
CA PRO A 419 22.31 33.83 2.97
C PRO A 419 22.16 32.49 3.69
N LYS A 420 23.25 31.70 3.75
CA LYS A 420 23.24 30.37 4.37
C LYS A 420 22.66 30.41 5.80
N GLU A 421 23.10 31.36 6.62
CA GLU A 421 22.63 31.53 8.00
C GLU A 421 21.09 31.65 8.08
N ALA A 422 20.47 32.39 7.16
CA ALA A 422 19.02 32.55 7.12
C ALA A 422 18.31 31.24 6.70
N ILE A 423 18.92 30.46 5.80
CA ILE A 423 18.42 29.12 5.43
C ILE A 423 18.50 28.19 6.63
N SER A 424 19.65 28.13 7.31
CA SER A 424 19.85 27.29 8.49
C SER A 424 18.88 27.64 9.61
N ARG A 425 18.62 28.94 9.83
CA ARG A 425 17.61 29.43 10.77
C ARG A 425 16.21 29.00 10.39
N GLN A 426 15.84 29.16 9.11
CA GLN A 426 14.54 28.73 8.63
C GLN A 426 14.32 27.23 8.81
N ILE A 427 15.34 26.39 8.54
CA ILE A 427 15.27 24.95 8.79
C ILE A 427 15.09 24.67 10.28
N ALA A 428 15.90 25.31 11.13
CA ALA A 428 15.87 25.11 12.58
C ALA A 428 14.52 25.50 13.21
N ASP A 429 13.88 26.54 12.71
CA ASP A 429 12.58 27.01 13.21
C ASP A 429 11.41 26.16 12.69
N SER A 430 11.55 25.57 11.49
CA SER A 430 10.45 24.86 10.81
C SER A 430 10.36 23.39 11.19
N VAL A 431 11.50 22.70 11.31
CA VAL A 431 11.55 21.24 11.46
C VAL A 431 11.56 20.90 12.95
N ASP A 432 10.63 20.05 13.40
CA ASP A 432 10.63 19.57 14.79
C ASP A 432 11.45 18.30 14.94
N LEU A 433 11.20 17.31 14.06
CA LEU A 433 11.79 15.98 14.15
C LEU A 433 12.35 15.50 12.81
N ILE A 434 13.47 14.80 12.89
CA ILE A 434 14.04 14.00 11.82
C ILE A 434 13.96 12.53 12.23
N VAL A 435 13.24 11.73 11.44
CA VAL A 435 13.11 10.28 11.63
C VAL A 435 13.98 9.58 10.61
N GLN A 436 15.08 9.00 11.05
CA GLN A 436 16.00 8.27 10.17
C GLN A 436 15.59 6.80 10.06
N VAL A 437 15.31 6.34 8.85
CA VAL A 437 15.05 4.93 8.53
C VAL A 437 16.17 4.36 7.65
N LYS A 438 16.51 3.09 7.87
CA LYS A 438 17.52 2.36 7.09
C LYS A 438 17.05 0.95 6.77
N ARG A 439 17.40 0.48 5.57
CA ARG A 439 17.44 -0.95 5.24
C ARG A 439 18.83 -1.46 5.63
N LEU A 440 18.89 -2.41 6.53
CA LEU A 440 20.15 -3.03 6.96
C LEU A 440 20.55 -4.17 6.01
N ARG A 441 21.78 -4.67 6.15
CA ARG A 441 22.33 -5.75 5.29
C ARG A 441 21.54 -7.06 5.35
N ASP A 442 20.86 -7.33 6.46
CA ASP A 442 19.98 -8.49 6.64
C ASP A 442 18.61 -8.30 5.95
N GLY A 443 18.41 -7.18 5.25
CA GLY A 443 17.16 -6.82 4.59
C GLY A 443 16.12 -6.20 5.52
N SER A 444 16.34 -6.21 6.85
CA SER A 444 15.42 -5.59 7.80
C SER A 444 15.39 -4.08 7.64
N ARG A 445 14.19 -3.49 7.80
CA ARG A 445 14.00 -2.03 7.82
C ARG A 445 13.85 -1.58 9.26
N ARG A 446 14.67 -0.64 9.70
CA ARG A 446 14.66 -0.12 11.08
C ARG A 446 14.68 1.40 11.12
N THR A 447 14.02 1.95 12.12
CA THR A 447 14.15 3.37 12.49
C THR A 447 15.40 3.50 13.32
N THR A 448 16.47 4.07 12.77
CA THR A 448 17.78 4.10 13.44
C THR A 448 17.97 5.29 14.35
N ASN A 449 17.31 6.41 14.06
CA ASN A 449 17.42 7.63 14.86
C ASN A 449 16.07 8.36 14.87
N ILE A 450 15.70 8.92 16.01
CA ILE A 450 14.72 9.98 16.12
C ILE A 450 15.44 11.15 16.75
N THR A 451 15.58 12.23 15.99
CA THR A 451 16.38 13.39 16.35
C THR A 451 15.49 14.62 16.30
N GLU A 452 15.43 15.39 17.37
CA GLU A 452 14.74 16.68 17.36
C GLU A 452 15.71 17.81 16.98
N VAL A 453 15.19 18.83 16.31
CA VAL A 453 15.92 20.05 15.98
C VAL A 453 15.54 21.09 17.03
N ILE A 454 16.54 21.63 17.72
CA ILE A 454 16.30 22.46 18.92
C ILE A 454 16.47 23.96 18.65
N GLY A 455 17.09 24.32 17.54
CA GLY A 455 17.40 25.71 17.18
C GLY A 455 18.80 25.86 16.60
N MET A 456 19.42 27.01 16.85
CA MET A 456 20.75 27.35 16.36
C MET A 456 21.70 27.76 17.47
N GLU A 457 22.99 27.44 17.31
CA GLU A 457 24.10 28.00 18.06
C GLU A 457 25.10 28.61 17.06
N GLY A 458 25.12 29.95 17.00
CA GLY A 458 25.81 30.67 15.92
C GLY A 458 25.21 30.32 14.56
N ASP A 459 26.04 29.77 13.66
CA ASP A 459 25.67 29.38 12.30
C ASP A 459 25.34 27.88 12.17
N VAL A 460 25.30 27.14 13.29
CA VAL A 460 25.10 25.69 13.30
C VAL A 460 23.73 25.34 13.83
N ILE A 461 22.99 24.52 13.09
CA ILE A 461 21.73 23.92 13.55
C ILE A 461 22.06 22.90 14.64
N VAL A 462 21.48 23.08 15.82
CA VAL A 462 21.66 22.18 16.95
C VAL A 462 20.54 21.15 16.96
N THR A 463 20.89 19.92 17.29
CA THR A 463 19.96 18.79 17.34
C THR A 463 20.17 17.99 18.62
N GLN A 464 19.10 17.36 19.10
CA GLN A 464 19.12 16.44 20.22
C GLN A 464 18.62 15.07 19.75
N GLU A 465 19.43 14.03 19.94
CA GLU A 465 19.01 12.66 19.63
C GLU A 465 18.16 12.12 20.77
N LEU A 466 16.92 11.72 20.48
CA LEU A 466 16.00 11.14 21.46
C LEU A 466 16.15 9.62 21.52
N PHE A 467 16.31 8.99 20.35
CA PHE A 467 16.48 7.55 20.23
C PHE A 467 17.54 7.19 19.20
N LYS A 468 18.25 6.09 19.47
CA LYS A 468 19.25 5.52 18.57
C LYS A 468 19.16 3.99 18.55
N PHE A 469 19.29 3.42 17.37
CA PHE A 469 19.52 1.99 17.21
C PHE A 469 21.03 1.70 17.29
N GLU A 470 21.41 0.82 18.20
CA GLU A 470 22.78 0.35 18.37
C GLU A 470 22.90 -1.10 17.90
N TYR A 471 23.84 -1.32 16.98
CA TYR A 471 24.24 -2.65 16.59
C TYR A 471 24.98 -3.32 17.75
N LEU A 472 24.57 -4.53 18.12
CA LEU A 472 25.23 -5.31 19.15
C LEU A 472 26.02 -6.46 18.53
N ASP A 473 25.36 -7.27 17.68
CA ASP A 473 25.96 -8.47 17.10
C ASP A 473 25.19 -8.94 15.84
N GLU A 474 25.63 -10.04 15.26
CA GLU A 474 25.01 -10.70 14.11
C GLU A 474 24.94 -12.21 14.34
N THR A 475 23.78 -12.81 14.07
CA THR A 475 23.65 -14.27 14.15
C THR A 475 24.45 -14.95 13.03
N PRO A 476 24.81 -16.24 13.15
CA PRO A 476 25.46 -16.99 12.06
C PRO A 476 24.74 -16.90 10.71
N ASP A 477 23.40 -16.80 10.71
CA ASP A 477 22.58 -16.66 9.50
C ASP A 477 22.53 -15.23 8.92
N GLY A 478 23.35 -14.30 9.45
CA GLY A 478 23.45 -12.91 8.97
C GLY A 478 22.37 -11.95 9.47
N LYS A 479 21.56 -12.34 10.47
CA LYS A 479 20.53 -11.47 11.05
C LYS A 479 21.14 -10.50 12.06
N ILE A 480 20.80 -9.23 11.95
CA ILE A 480 21.35 -8.19 12.84
C ILE A 480 20.63 -8.21 14.19
N ILE A 481 21.42 -8.29 15.25
CA ILE A 481 21.01 -8.10 16.63
C ILE A 481 21.41 -6.68 17.04
N GLY A 482 20.45 -5.94 17.56
CA GLY A 482 20.71 -4.61 18.10
C GLY A 482 19.57 -4.16 18.98
N GLU A 483 19.80 -3.06 19.67
CA GLU A 483 18.86 -2.50 20.64
C GLU A 483 18.51 -1.05 20.31
N TYR A 484 17.31 -0.64 20.71
CA TYR A 484 16.88 0.75 20.60
C TYR A 484 17.09 1.43 21.94
N ARG A 485 18.06 2.34 22.01
CA ARG A 485 18.35 3.14 23.20
C ARG A 485 17.56 4.44 23.18
N SER A 486 16.92 4.74 24.31
CA SER A 486 16.52 6.10 24.62
C SER A 486 17.73 6.85 25.19
N MET A 487 17.88 8.12 24.82
CA MET A 487 18.94 8.97 25.37
C MET A 487 18.57 9.54 26.75
N GLY A 488 17.33 9.33 27.22
CA GLY A 488 16.89 9.75 28.55
C GLY A 488 16.81 11.27 28.71
N LEU A 489 16.58 11.99 27.61
CA LEU A 489 16.59 13.45 27.56
C LEU A 489 15.16 13.99 27.56
N ARG A 490 14.95 15.12 28.24
CA ARG A 490 13.69 15.88 28.13
C ARG A 490 13.62 16.49 26.73
N PRO A 491 12.58 16.18 25.93
CA PRO A 491 12.48 16.72 24.58
C PRO A 491 12.09 18.20 24.59
N TYR A 492 12.68 19.00 23.69
CA TYR A 492 12.31 20.40 23.49
C TYR A 492 10.93 20.54 22.85
N THR A 493 10.54 19.56 22.05
CA THR A 493 9.21 19.44 21.42
C THR A 493 8.07 19.13 22.43
N LEU A 494 8.37 18.98 23.72
CA LEU A 494 7.39 18.70 24.77
C LEU A 494 6.30 19.77 24.89
N GLU A 495 6.63 21.05 24.71
CA GLU A 495 5.65 22.14 24.80
C GLU A 495 4.59 22.02 23.70
N LYS A 496 4.96 21.55 22.49
CA LYS A 496 3.97 21.22 21.45
C LYS A 496 3.09 20.06 21.89
N ALA A 497 3.65 18.96 22.40
CA ALA A 497 2.85 17.85 22.90
C ALA A 497 1.86 18.26 24.01
N LYS A 498 2.28 19.19 24.88
CA LYS A 498 1.44 19.76 25.95
C LYS A 498 0.22 20.51 25.45
N MET A 499 0.35 21.25 24.34
CA MET A 499 -0.79 21.96 23.72
C MET A 499 -1.92 21.01 23.28
N PHE A 500 -1.60 19.74 23.05
CA PHE A 500 -2.55 18.69 22.68
C PHE A 500 -2.87 17.72 23.84
N GLY A 501 -2.34 17.97 25.05
CA GLY A 501 -2.58 17.13 26.22
C GLY A 501 -1.82 15.79 26.24
N PHE A 502 -0.71 15.69 25.50
CA PHE A 502 0.13 14.49 25.42
C PHE A 502 1.51 14.66 26.07
N ASP A 503 1.72 15.70 26.89
CA ASP A 503 3.01 15.98 27.52
C ASP A 503 3.54 14.84 28.38
N GLN A 504 2.72 14.33 29.30
CA GLN A 504 3.13 13.26 30.21
C GLN A 504 3.55 11.97 29.46
N PRO A 505 2.72 11.37 28.59
CA PRO A 505 3.12 10.15 27.87
C PRO A 505 4.27 10.38 26.88
N TYR A 506 4.42 11.61 26.34
CA TYR A 506 5.55 11.96 25.49
C TYR A 506 6.86 11.98 26.28
N LEU A 507 6.85 12.65 27.43
CA LEU A 507 8.01 12.73 28.33
C LEU A 507 8.40 11.35 28.85
N GLU A 508 7.45 10.54 29.32
CA GLU A 508 7.70 9.19 29.83
C GLU A 508 8.28 8.25 28.77
N ALA A 509 7.92 8.44 27.50
CA ALA A 509 8.48 7.65 26.41
C ALA A 509 9.93 8.08 26.07
N CYS A 510 10.26 9.37 26.22
CA CYS A 510 11.61 9.90 25.99
C CYS A 510 12.59 9.66 27.14
N LEU A 511 12.11 9.52 28.37
CA LEU A 511 12.92 9.11 29.54
C LEU A 511 13.09 7.59 29.58
#